data_AF-A0A9Q1EP33-F1
#
_entry.id   AF-A0A9Q1EP33-F1
#
_cell.length_a   1.000
_cell.length_b   1.000
_cell.length_c   1.000
_cell.angle_alpha   90.00
_cell.angle_beta   90.00
_cell.angle_gamma   90.00
#
_symmetry.space_group_name_H-M   'P 1'
#
loop_
_entity.id
_entity.type
_entity.pdbx_description
1 polymer ?
#
loop_
_entity_poly.entity_id
_entity_poly.type
_entity_poly.pdbx_seq_one_letter_code
_entity_poly.pdbx_strand_id
1 'polypeptide(L)'
;MCWCRYWPVVWHSWCYLCAISWIFYAHLSLLCRSGPHDQMMSSAFQASLQGGLARITQGQPLEVAFGSQVTLRSKSSKPVPCWLHSHKANYPIRYENGRGSSHQQQVTCYPFKDVNNWWIVKDPGRQDLVVSKPPQLVRHGDIVQLLHGMTSRFLNTHDVAAPMSPHSQEVSGYIDFNVSMPAQNLWKVVIMNRESKNEVWKTILSEVQLVHVNTSAVLKVCLTRSI
;
A
#
# COMPACT_ATOMS: atom_id res chain seq x y z
N MET A 1 14.37 32.47 -42.25
CA MET A 1 15.51 32.68 -41.32
C MET A 1 14.97 33.14 -39.96
N CYS A 2 14.74 32.24 -39.00
CA CYS A 2 14.37 32.60 -37.61
C CYS A 2 15.03 31.71 -36.55
N TRP A 3 15.82 30.72 -36.94
CA TRP A 3 16.37 29.70 -36.02
C TRP A 3 17.61 30.16 -35.24
N CYS A 4 18.42 31.09 -35.77
CA CYS A 4 19.64 31.58 -35.07
C CYS A 4 19.36 32.42 -33.82
N ARG A 5 18.20 33.07 -33.70
CA ARG A 5 17.92 33.99 -32.57
C ARG A 5 17.55 33.26 -31.28
N TYR A 6 17.14 31.99 -31.37
CA TYR A 6 16.76 31.16 -30.22
C TYR A 6 17.91 30.32 -29.67
N TRP A 7 18.99 30.13 -30.44
CA TRP A 7 20.14 29.29 -30.04
C TRP A 7 20.82 29.73 -28.73
N PRO A 8 21.06 31.04 -28.48
CA PRO A 8 21.65 31.48 -27.21
C PRO A 8 20.72 31.24 -26.02
N VAL A 9 19.41 31.40 -26.21
CA VAL A 9 18.41 31.15 -25.17
C VAL A 9 18.36 29.65 -24.84
N VAL A 10 18.34 28.79 -25.87
CA VAL A 10 18.39 27.33 -25.72
C VAL A 10 19.69 26.89 -25.02
N TRP A 11 20.82 27.49 -25.38
CA TRP A 11 22.12 27.22 -24.73
C TRP A 11 22.12 27.60 -23.25
N HIS A 12 21.61 28.80 -22.90
CA HIS A 12 21.52 29.23 -21.50
C HIS A 12 20.57 28.33 -20.69
N SER A 13 19.43 27.94 -21.27
CA SER A 13 18.52 26.97 -20.65
C SER A 13 19.19 25.61 -20.43
N TRP A 14 19.97 25.12 -21.39
CA TRP A 14 20.72 23.87 -21.25
C TRP A 14 21.80 23.96 -20.17
N CYS A 15 22.60 25.03 -20.14
CA CYS A 15 23.59 25.25 -19.09
C CYS A 15 22.94 25.28 -17.70
N TYR A 16 21.78 25.92 -17.57
CA TYR A 16 21.05 25.97 -16.30
C TYR A 16 20.52 24.59 -15.87
N LEU A 17 19.97 23.80 -16.79
CA LEU A 17 19.53 22.42 -16.52
C LEU A 17 20.70 21.50 -16.13
N CYS A 18 21.85 21.64 -16.79
CA CYS A 18 23.07 20.92 -16.46
C CYS A 18 23.56 21.28 -15.06
N ALA A 19 23.56 22.58 -14.71
CA ALA A 19 23.95 23.04 -13.39
C ALA A 19 23.04 22.48 -12.28
N ILE A 20 21.71 22.52 -12.47
CA ILE A 20 20.76 21.93 -11.52
C ILE A 20 20.99 20.43 -11.38
N SER A 21 21.12 19.71 -12.50
CA SER A 21 21.33 18.26 -12.48
C SER A 21 22.63 17.89 -11.76
N TRP A 22 23.69 18.67 -11.93
CA TRP A 22 24.96 18.48 -11.24
C TRP A 22 24.85 18.77 -9.73
N ILE A 23 24.13 19.83 -9.33
CA ILE A 23 23.87 20.12 -7.90
C ILE A 23 23.10 18.97 -7.25
N PHE A 24 22.06 18.45 -7.89
CA PHE A 24 21.31 17.29 -7.40
C PHE A 24 22.18 16.04 -7.33
N TYR A 25 22.99 15.79 -8.36
CA TYR A 25 23.93 14.67 -8.38
C TYR A 25 24.92 14.76 -7.21
N ALA A 26 25.54 15.92 -7.00
CA ALA A 26 26.44 16.16 -5.88
C ALA A 26 25.71 15.96 -4.54
N HIS A 27 24.53 16.56 -4.37
CA HIS A 27 23.71 16.41 -3.15
C HIS A 27 23.43 14.95 -2.82
N LEU A 28 22.91 14.17 -3.78
CA LEU A 28 22.56 12.77 -3.60
C LEU A 28 23.78 11.86 -3.42
N SER A 29 24.92 12.22 -4.01
CA SER A 29 26.19 11.47 -3.85
C SER A 29 26.86 11.73 -2.51
N LEU A 30 26.67 12.92 -1.93
CA LEU A 30 27.18 13.28 -0.59
C LEU A 30 26.26 12.75 0.53
N LEU A 31 24.94 12.89 0.37
CA LEU A 31 23.93 12.48 1.36
C LEU A 31 23.35 11.09 1.06
N CYS A 32 24.21 10.08 0.97
CA CYS A 32 23.79 8.70 0.70
C CYS A 32 23.19 7.97 1.91
N ARG A 33 23.09 8.58 3.09
CA ARG A 33 22.62 7.93 4.33
C ARG A 33 21.16 8.29 4.64
N SER A 34 20.41 7.32 5.14
CA SER A 34 19.04 7.51 5.64
C SER A 34 19.02 8.46 6.84
N GLY A 35 17.98 9.30 6.91
CA GLY A 35 17.78 10.29 7.97
C GLY A 35 16.29 10.50 8.28
N PRO A 36 15.91 11.23 9.34
CA PRO A 36 14.54 11.28 9.86
C PRO A 36 13.47 11.74 8.86
N HIS A 37 13.87 12.57 7.89
CA HIS A 37 12.97 13.18 6.90
C HIS A 37 12.90 12.41 5.57
N ASP A 38 13.61 11.29 5.43
CA ASP A 38 13.51 10.46 4.23
C ASP A 38 12.12 9.82 4.05
N GLN A 39 11.30 9.81 5.11
CA GLN A 39 9.93 9.30 5.14
C GLN A 39 9.01 9.96 4.10
N MET A 40 9.28 11.22 3.73
CA MET A 40 8.53 11.95 2.71
C MET A 40 8.83 11.45 1.29
N MET A 41 9.93 10.74 1.09
CA MET A 41 10.35 10.22 -0.22
C MET A 41 9.69 8.87 -0.56
N SER A 42 9.85 8.44 -1.80
CA SER A 42 9.33 7.14 -2.27
C SER A 42 10.05 5.98 -1.58
N SER A 43 9.39 4.82 -1.47
CA SER A 43 10.04 3.62 -0.90
C SER A 43 11.24 3.18 -1.72
N ALA A 44 11.20 3.33 -3.05
CA ALA A 44 12.32 3.00 -3.92
C ALA A 44 13.55 3.88 -3.63
N PHE A 45 13.35 5.19 -3.42
CA PHE A 45 14.43 6.10 -3.05
C PHE A 45 14.96 5.83 -1.62
N GLN A 46 14.07 5.58 -0.66
CA GLN A 46 14.51 5.19 0.70
C GLN A 46 15.32 3.88 0.69
N ALA A 47 15.00 2.96 -0.21
CA ALA A 47 15.73 1.70 -0.38
C ALA A 47 17.08 1.87 -1.09
N SER A 48 17.33 2.98 -1.79
CA SER A 48 18.65 3.29 -2.36
C SER A 48 19.60 3.98 -1.37
N LEU A 49 19.09 4.51 -0.25
CA LEU A 49 19.91 5.13 0.80
C LEU A 49 20.55 4.06 1.71
N GLN A 50 21.77 4.31 2.16
CA GLN A 50 22.47 3.47 3.13
C GLN A 50 21.79 3.57 4.51
N GLY A 51 21.47 2.42 5.10
CA GLY A 51 20.74 2.34 6.38
C GLY A 51 19.23 2.31 6.20
N GLY A 52 18.47 2.75 7.20
CA GLY A 52 17.01 2.91 7.09
C GLY A 52 16.26 1.72 6.48
N LEU A 53 15.50 1.98 5.41
CA LEU A 53 14.74 0.97 4.68
C LEU A 53 15.64 -0.04 3.97
N ALA A 54 16.76 0.37 3.38
CA ALA A 54 17.67 -0.53 2.69
C ALA A 54 18.21 -1.64 3.60
N ARG A 55 18.52 -1.33 4.86
CA ARG A 55 18.94 -2.35 5.85
C ARG A 55 17.83 -3.34 6.19
N ILE A 56 16.58 -2.90 6.17
CA ILE A 56 15.41 -3.76 6.45
C ILE A 56 15.11 -4.66 5.24
N THR A 57 15.31 -4.15 4.03
CA THR A 57 15.04 -4.87 2.78
C THR A 57 16.21 -5.74 2.33
N GLN A 58 17.42 -5.53 2.88
CA GLN A 58 18.57 -6.38 2.65
C GLN A 58 18.27 -7.83 3.08
N GLY A 59 18.29 -8.74 2.10
CA GLY A 59 18.00 -10.17 2.32
C GLY A 59 16.52 -10.53 2.34
N GLN A 60 15.60 -9.58 2.12
CA GLN A 60 14.19 -9.91 1.96
C GLN A 60 13.92 -10.53 0.58
N PRO A 61 13.03 -11.53 0.48
CA PRO A 61 12.59 -12.06 -0.80
C PRO A 61 11.98 -10.96 -1.67
N LEU A 62 12.37 -10.92 -2.94
CA LEU A 62 11.80 -9.98 -3.91
C LEU A 62 10.35 -10.36 -4.25
N GLU A 63 10.07 -11.65 -4.37
CA GLU A 63 8.78 -12.17 -4.81
C GLU A 63 7.88 -12.46 -3.60
N VAL A 64 6.64 -11.97 -3.67
CA VAL A 64 5.63 -12.23 -2.65
C VAL A 64 4.98 -13.60 -2.92
N ALA A 65 4.88 -14.42 -1.87
CA ALA A 65 4.27 -15.73 -1.91
C ALA A 65 3.09 -15.82 -0.94
N PHE A 66 2.24 -16.83 -1.11
CA PHE A 66 1.26 -17.17 -0.10
C PHE A 66 1.96 -17.58 1.20
N GLY A 67 1.48 -17.05 2.32
CA GLY A 67 2.10 -17.12 3.65
C GLY A 67 3.10 -16.01 3.94
N SER A 68 3.45 -15.15 2.97
CA SER A 68 4.35 -14.01 3.21
C SER A 68 3.72 -12.98 4.16
N GLN A 69 4.52 -12.51 5.11
CA GLN A 69 4.23 -11.35 5.95
C GLN A 69 4.67 -10.08 5.23
N VAL A 70 3.74 -9.15 5.01
CA VAL A 70 3.94 -7.94 4.22
C VAL A 70 3.43 -6.71 4.97
N THR A 71 3.97 -5.55 4.63
CA THR A 71 3.36 -4.25 4.97
C THR A 71 2.98 -3.55 3.68
N LEU A 72 1.78 -2.99 3.63
CA LEU A 72 1.23 -2.38 2.41
C LEU A 72 1.22 -0.86 2.57
N ARG A 73 2.03 -0.15 1.78
CA ARG A 73 2.07 1.31 1.76
C ARG A 73 1.15 1.84 0.65
N SER A 74 0.32 2.81 0.97
CA SER A 74 -0.51 3.48 -0.04
C SER A 74 0.32 4.40 -0.93
N LYS A 75 0.12 4.32 -2.26
CA LYS A 75 0.71 5.25 -3.23
C LYS A 75 -0.06 6.58 -3.28
N SER A 76 -1.36 6.57 -2.98
CA SER A 76 -2.23 7.73 -3.12
C SER A 76 -2.22 8.66 -1.89
N SER A 77 -1.69 8.21 -0.76
CA SER A 77 -1.61 9.00 0.47
C SER A 77 -0.48 10.02 0.41
N LYS A 78 -0.69 11.13 -0.32
CA LYS A 78 0.23 12.28 -0.34
C LYS A 78 -0.47 13.48 0.30
N PRO A 79 0.21 14.30 1.11
CA PRO A 79 1.67 14.33 1.31
C PRO A 79 2.22 13.33 2.34
N VAL A 80 1.38 12.81 3.24
CA VAL A 80 1.83 11.94 4.33
C VAL A 80 1.72 10.47 3.93
N PRO A 81 2.83 9.69 3.90
CA PRO A 81 2.76 8.27 3.61
C PRO A 81 1.91 7.55 4.65
N CYS A 82 1.18 6.52 4.25
CA CYS A 82 0.47 5.70 5.21
C CYS A 82 0.46 4.22 4.81
N TRP A 83 0.40 3.37 5.82
CA TRP A 83 0.36 1.92 5.70
C TRP A 83 -1.01 1.40 6.08
N LEU A 84 -1.44 0.32 5.42
CA LEU A 84 -2.63 -0.43 5.83
C LEU A 84 -2.43 -0.94 7.25
N HIS A 85 -3.28 -0.52 8.16
CA HIS A 85 -3.12 -0.69 9.59
C HIS A 85 -4.41 -1.20 10.24
N SER A 86 -4.30 -1.98 11.30
CA SER A 86 -5.45 -2.33 12.14
C SER A 86 -5.02 -2.53 13.60
N HIS A 87 -5.92 -2.28 14.53
CA HIS A 87 -5.69 -2.36 15.98
C HIS A 87 -6.95 -2.85 16.67
N LYS A 88 -6.87 -3.26 17.95
CA LYS A 88 -7.98 -3.94 18.65
C LYS A 88 -9.27 -3.12 18.82
N ALA A 89 -9.28 -1.84 18.45
CA ALA A 89 -10.49 -1.03 18.58
C ALA A 89 -11.46 -1.33 17.43
N ASN A 90 -12.76 -1.28 17.75
CA ASN A 90 -13.84 -1.47 16.79
C ASN A 90 -14.42 -0.13 16.36
N TYR A 91 -15.08 -0.09 15.21
CA TYR A 91 -15.93 1.04 14.87
C TYR A 91 -17.04 1.19 15.93
N PRO A 92 -17.47 2.43 16.25
CA PRO A 92 -18.59 2.62 17.16
C PRO A 92 -19.87 2.02 16.55
N ILE A 93 -20.85 1.64 17.37
CA ILE A 93 -22.13 1.09 16.85
C ILE A 93 -22.84 2.10 15.93
N ARG A 94 -22.70 3.39 16.25
CA ARG A 94 -23.20 4.50 15.44
C ARG A 94 -22.11 5.55 15.29
N TYR A 95 -22.00 6.12 14.10
CA TYR A 95 -21.15 7.28 13.86
C TYR A 95 -21.80 8.55 14.44
N GLU A 96 -21.02 9.63 14.56
CA GLU A 96 -21.48 10.92 15.10
C GLU A 96 -22.71 11.49 14.37
N ASN A 97 -22.84 11.22 13.07
CA ASN A 97 -23.98 11.65 12.27
C ASN A 97 -25.20 10.72 12.35
N GLY A 98 -25.24 9.80 13.32
CA GLY A 98 -26.37 8.92 13.60
C GLY A 98 -26.48 7.69 12.70
N ARG A 99 -25.66 7.59 11.64
CA ARG A 99 -25.60 6.39 10.78
C ARG A 99 -25.08 5.18 11.57
N GLY A 100 -25.65 4.02 11.32
CA GLY A 100 -25.14 2.75 11.86
C GLY A 100 -23.79 2.37 11.25
N SER A 101 -23.00 1.62 12.00
CA SER A 101 -21.75 0.97 11.55
C SER A 101 -21.82 -0.52 11.87
N SER A 102 -20.87 -1.27 11.33
CA SER A 102 -20.74 -2.71 11.51
C SER A 102 -20.26 -3.14 12.89
N HIS A 103 -19.70 -2.21 13.68
CA HIS A 103 -19.00 -2.50 14.93
C HIS A 103 -17.86 -3.54 14.78
N GLN A 104 -17.34 -3.71 13.56
CA GLN A 104 -16.18 -4.57 13.30
C GLN A 104 -14.86 -3.86 13.66
N GLN A 105 -13.75 -4.58 13.56
CA GLN A 105 -12.43 -4.04 13.87
C GLN A 105 -12.06 -2.92 12.88
N GLN A 106 -11.50 -1.82 13.40
CA GLN A 106 -11.09 -0.70 12.56
C GLN A 106 -9.92 -1.08 11.66
N VAL A 107 -10.00 -0.66 10.40
CA VAL A 107 -8.87 -0.66 9.46
C VAL A 107 -8.63 0.77 9.02
N THR A 108 -7.38 1.22 9.16
CA THR A 108 -6.99 2.62 8.97
C THR A 108 -5.75 2.71 8.09
N CYS A 109 -5.35 3.95 7.82
CA CYS A 109 -4.06 4.23 7.18
C CYS A 109 -3.17 4.97 8.18
N TYR A 110 -2.16 4.30 8.70
CA TYR A 110 -1.29 4.82 9.76
C TYR A 110 0.03 5.35 9.18
N PRO A 111 0.52 6.54 9.57
CA PRO A 111 1.66 7.17 8.92
C PRO A 111 3.04 6.75 9.43
N PHE A 112 3.11 5.84 10.41
CA PHE A 112 4.38 5.36 10.96
C PHE A 112 4.54 3.85 10.80
N LYS A 113 5.80 3.39 10.89
CA LYS A 113 6.12 1.95 10.90
C LYS A 113 5.71 1.36 12.25
N ASP A 114 4.85 0.35 12.22
CA ASP A 114 4.27 -0.29 13.39
C ASP A 114 4.10 -1.80 13.16
N VAL A 115 4.09 -2.59 14.23
CA VAL A 115 3.83 -4.04 14.17
C VAL A 115 2.40 -4.34 13.70
N ASN A 116 1.47 -3.43 13.97
CA ASN A 116 0.08 -3.46 13.52
C ASN A 116 -0.09 -3.10 12.03
N ASN A 117 1.00 -2.87 11.30
CA ASN A 117 0.98 -2.72 9.84
C ASN A 117 1.20 -4.07 9.13
N TRP A 118 1.43 -5.17 9.88
CA TRP A 118 1.76 -6.47 9.32
C TRP A 118 0.51 -7.23 8.89
N TRP A 119 0.54 -7.72 7.65
CA TRP A 119 -0.51 -8.55 7.05
C TRP A 119 0.10 -9.82 6.48
N ILE A 120 -0.62 -10.93 6.53
CA ILE A 120 -0.24 -12.20 5.92
C ILE A 120 -1.09 -12.36 4.66
N VAL A 121 -0.43 -12.58 3.52
CA VAL A 121 -1.10 -12.90 2.26
C VAL A 121 -1.47 -14.38 2.28
N LYS A 122 -2.76 -14.70 2.40
CA LYS A 122 -3.25 -16.06 2.57
C LYS A 122 -3.98 -16.54 1.31
N ASP A 123 -3.76 -17.81 0.97
CA ASP A 123 -4.52 -18.51 -0.07
C ASP A 123 -5.92 -18.86 0.46
N PRO A 124 -7.02 -18.38 -0.18
CA PRO A 124 -8.38 -18.72 0.25
C PRO A 124 -8.71 -20.21 0.16
N GLY A 125 -8.02 -20.97 -0.71
CA GLY A 125 -8.20 -22.41 -0.88
C GLY A 125 -7.50 -23.26 0.19
N ARG A 126 -6.75 -22.63 1.11
CA ARG A 126 -5.97 -23.33 2.14
C ARG A 126 -6.33 -22.87 3.55
N GLN A 127 -6.30 -23.81 4.47
CA GLN A 127 -6.59 -23.53 5.88
C GLN A 127 -5.35 -23.09 6.66
N ASP A 128 -4.19 -23.65 6.32
CA ASP A 128 -2.93 -23.36 6.95
C ASP A 128 -2.32 -22.02 6.49
N LEU A 129 -1.53 -21.42 7.39
CA LEU A 129 -0.75 -20.19 7.11
C LEU A 129 0.69 -20.50 6.71
N VAL A 130 1.01 -21.78 6.47
CA VAL A 130 2.38 -22.23 6.23
C VAL A 130 2.79 -21.92 4.80
N VAL A 131 3.96 -21.32 4.65
CA VAL A 131 4.58 -21.15 3.32
C VAL A 131 4.92 -22.52 2.77
N SER A 132 4.39 -22.82 1.57
CA SER A 132 4.66 -24.08 0.89
C SER A 132 6.13 -24.26 0.53
N LYS A 133 6.53 -25.52 0.34
CA LYS A 133 7.84 -25.88 -0.21
C LYS A 133 7.60 -26.69 -1.48
N PRO A 134 7.79 -26.12 -2.69
CA PRO A 134 8.28 -24.76 -2.97
C PRO A 134 7.25 -23.65 -2.66
N PRO A 135 7.69 -22.40 -2.43
CA PRO A 135 6.78 -21.27 -2.20
C PRO A 135 5.88 -21.02 -3.41
N GLN A 136 4.58 -20.86 -3.18
CA GLN A 136 3.63 -20.50 -4.22
C GLN A 136 3.55 -18.98 -4.34
N LEU A 137 4.08 -18.44 -5.43
CA LEU A 137 4.13 -17.00 -5.69
C LEU A 137 2.74 -16.44 -5.98
N VAL A 138 2.48 -15.21 -5.53
CA VAL A 138 1.24 -14.48 -5.82
C VAL A 138 1.42 -13.71 -7.13
N ARG A 139 0.48 -13.91 -8.05
CA ARG A 139 0.53 -13.40 -9.42
C ARG A 139 -0.62 -12.44 -9.69
N HIS A 140 -0.47 -11.69 -10.77
CA HIS A 140 -1.55 -10.85 -11.26
C HIS A 140 -2.83 -11.67 -11.53
N GLY A 141 -3.94 -11.24 -10.94
CA GLY A 141 -5.24 -11.86 -11.10
C GLY A 141 -5.59 -12.88 -10.01
N ASP A 142 -4.63 -13.27 -9.16
CA ASP A 142 -4.87 -14.18 -8.05
C ASP A 142 -5.82 -13.56 -7.02
N ILE A 143 -6.61 -14.42 -6.38
CA ILE A 143 -7.48 -14.06 -5.27
C ILE A 143 -6.75 -14.40 -3.97
N VAL A 144 -6.67 -13.42 -3.09
CA VAL A 144 -6.00 -13.53 -1.79
C VAL A 144 -6.95 -13.15 -0.66
N GLN A 145 -6.64 -13.66 0.53
CA GLN A 145 -7.11 -13.11 1.80
C GLN A 145 -5.96 -12.35 2.45
N LEU A 146 -6.27 -11.24 3.12
CA LEU A 146 -5.28 -10.51 3.92
C LEU A 146 -5.62 -10.69 5.39
N LEU A 147 -4.77 -11.40 6.12
CA LEU A 147 -4.95 -11.65 7.55
C LEU A 147 -4.08 -10.68 8.34
N HIS A 148 -4.68 -9.90 9.23
CA HIS A 148 -3.92 -8.97 10.08
C HIS A 148 -3.08 -9.76 11.09
N GLY A 149 -1.76 -9.51 11.11
CA GLY A 149 -0.81 -10.33 11.87
C GLY A 149 -1.02 -10.30 13.37
N MET A 150 -1.43 -9.16 13.94
CA MET A 150 -1.55 -9.01 15.40
C MET A 150 -2.89 -9.44 15.96
N THR A 151 -3.97 -9.36 15.17
CA THR A 151 -5.34 -9.65 15.65
C THR A 151 -6.00 -10.83 14.95
N SER A 152 -5.34 -11.43 13.97
CA SER A 152 -5.84 -12.55 13.18
C SER A 152 -7.23 -12.30 12.59
N ARG A 153 -7.52 -11.04 12.22
CA ARG A 153 -8.76 -10.67 11.52
C ARG A 153 -8.50 -10.47 10.05
N PHE A 154 -9.42 -10.95 9.22
CA PHE A 154 -9.32 -10.80 7.77
C PHE A 154 -9.76 -9.40 7.35
N LEU A 155 -9.03 -8.80 6.40
CA LEU A 155 -9.46 -7.60 5.71
C LEU A 155 -10.77 -7.90 4.98
N ASN A 156 -11.79 -7.11 5.28
CA ASN A 156 -13.16 -7.33 4.88
C ASN A 156 -13.80 -6.02 4.43
N THR A 157 -14.74 -6.12 3.51
CA THR A 157 -15.64 -5.00 3.17
C THR A 157 -17.03 -5.55 2.95
N HIS A 158 -18.04 -4.72 3.16
CA HIS A 158 -19.42 -5.16 3.22
C HIS A 158 -20.34 -3.95 2.95
N ASP A 159 -21.65 -4.22 2.86
CA ASP A 159 -22.65 -3.19 2.53
C ASP A 159 -23.00 -2.30 3.74
N VAL A 160 -21.99 -1.62 4.27
CA VAL A 160 -22.10 -0.57 5.28
C VAL A 160 -21.35 0.64 4.76
N ALA A 161 -21.95 1.82 4.92
CA ALA A 161 -21.33 3.06 4.46
C ALA A 161 -20.07 3.39 5.26
N ALA A 162 -18.99 3.77 4.58
CA ALA A 162 -17.73 4.12 5.23
C ALA A 162 -17.90 5.34 6.16
N PRO A 163 -17.06 5.44 7.22
CA PRO A 163 -17.18 6.48 8.24
C PRO A 163 -17.07 7.89 7.64
N MET A 164 -16.04 8.13 6.82
CA MET A 164 -15.74 9.46 6.26
C MET A 164 -16.34 9.70 4.87
N SER A 165 -16.73 8.64 4.15
CA SER A 165 -17.26 8.72 2.78
C SER A 165 -18.51 7.86 2.68
N PRO A 166 -19.71 8.42 2.93
CA PRO A 166 -20.95 7.65 2.95
C PRO A 166 -21.27 6.93 1.63
N HIS A 167 -20.71 7.39 0.51
CA HIS A 167 -20.87 6.81 -0.82
C HIS A 167 -19.94 5.61 -1.08
N SER A 168 -19.03 5.29 -0.16
CA SER A 168 -18.10 4.18 -0.24
C SER A 168 -18.46 3.10 0.78
N GLN A 169 -18.01 1.87 0.55
CA GLN A 169 -18.16 0.77 1.49
C GLN A 169 -17.13 0.86 2.62
N GLU A 170 -17.54 0.53 3.85
CA GLU A 170 -16.67 0.41 5.01
C GLU A 170 -15.69 -0.75 4.79
N VAL A 171 -14.44 -0.54 5.20
CA VAL A 171 -13.40 -1.56 5.22
C VAL A 171 -13.06 -1.83 6.67
N SER A 172 -13.06 -3.10 7.06
CA SER A 172 -12.95 -3.54 8.45
C SER A 172 -12.11 -4.81 8.57
N GLY A 173 -11.68 -5.12 9.79
CA GLY A 173 -11.22 -6.46 10.15
C GLY A 173 -12.43 -7.28 10.58
N TYR A 174 -12.72 -8.37 9.87
CA TYR A 174 -13.90 -9.18 10.12
C TYR A 174 -13.91 -9.75 11.53
N ILE A 175 -15.00 -9.51 12.26
CA ILE A 175 -15.29 -10.14 13.54
C ILE A 175 -16.57 -10.95 13.36
N ASP A 176 -16.49 -12.25 13.63
CA ASP A 176 -17.66 -13.11 13.67
C ASP A 176 -18.39 -12.88 14.99
N PHE A 177 -19.48 -12.10 14.95
CA PHE A 177 -20.37 -11.89 16.09
C PHE A 177 -21.47 -12.96 16.19
N ASN A 178 -21.38 -14.06 15.42
CA ASN A 178 -22.44 -15.04 15.26
C ASN A 178 -23.76 -14.40 14.74
N VAL A 179 -23.61 -13.34 13.94
CA VAL A 179 -24.68 -12.61 13.26
C VAL A 179 -24.66 -13.01 11.78
N SER A 180 -25.80 -12.95 11.10
CA SER A 180 -26.03 -13.36 9.71
C SER A 180 -25.22 -12.63 8.61
N MET A 181 -24.12 -11.97 8.95
CA MET A 181 -23.22 -11.31 7.99
C MET A 181 -22.00 -12.18 7.72
N PRO A 182 -21.98 -12.97 6.62
CA PRO A 182 -20.82 -13.77 6.26
C PRO A 182 -19.63 -12.87 5.91
N ALA A 183 -18.42 -13.38 6.15
CA ALA A 183 -17.20 -12.71 5.74
C ALA A 183 -17.15 -12.52 4.22
N GLN A 184 -16.82 -11.30 3.79
CA GLN A 184 -16.54 -10.93 2.40
C GLN A 184 -15.10 -10.39 2.35
N ASN A 185 -14.16 -11.33 2.37
CA ASN A 185 -12.74 -11.08 2.63
C ASN A 185 -11.83 -11.49 1.47
N LEU A 186 -12.40 -11.69 0.28
CA LEU A 186 -11.67 -12.09 -0.92
C LEU A 186 -11.28 -10.86 -1.74
N TRP A 187 -9.99 -10.74 -2.03
CA TRP A 187 -9.41 -9.62 -2.76
C TRP A 187 -8.61 -10.13 -3.96
N LYS A 188 -8.96 -9.66 -5.16
CA LYS A 188 -8.20 -9.91 -6.37
C LYS A 188 -7.02 -8.95 -6.47
N VAL A 189 -5.83 -9.49 -6.71
CA VAL A 189 -4.58 -8.73 -6.85
C VAL A 189 -4.43 -8.25 -8.30
N VAL A 190 -4.44 -6.93 -8.50
CA VAL A 190 -4.23 -6.31 -9.81
C VAL A 190 -2.92 -5.54 -9.81
N ILE A 191 -1.93 -5.99 -10.60
CA ILE A 191 -0.65 -5.31 -10.74
C ILE A 191 -0.78 -4.29 -11.87
N MET A 192 -0.62 -3.01 -11.53
CA MET A 192 -0.88 -1.87 -12.43
C MET A 192 0.27 -1.63 -13.40
N ASN A 193 1.50 -1.73 -12.91
CA ASN A 193 2.73 -1.52 -13.69
C ASN A 193 3.32 -2.85 -14.22
N ARG A 194 2.45 -3.79 -14.60
CA ARG A 194 2.87 -5.09 -15.14
C ARG A 194 3.34 -4.97 -16.59
N GLU A 195 4.39 -5.71 -16.94
CA GLU A 195 4.84 -5.87 -18.34
C GLU A 195 4.24 -7.13 -18.97
N SER A 196 3.98 -8.15 -18.16
CA SER A 196 3.43 -9.44 -18.60
C SER A 196 2.06 -9.73 -17.99
N LYS A 197 1.28 -10.62 -18.63
CA LYS A 197 -0.01 -11.08 -18.07
C LYS A 197 0.16 -11.93 -16.81
N ASN A 198 1.31 -12.58 -16.66
CA ASN A 198 1.60 -13.51 -15.56
C ASN A 198 2.59 -12.91 -14.54
N GLU A 199 2.62 -11.58 -14.43
CA GLU A 199 3.57 -10.85 -13.60
C GLU A 199 3.42 -11.28 -12.13
N VAL A 200 4.55 -11.52 -11.49
CA VAL A 200 4.62 -11.86 -10.06
C VAL A 200 4.56 -10.57 -9.24
N TRP A 201 3.85 -10.59 -8.11
CA TRP A 201 3.89 -9.50 -7.16
C TRP A 201 5.29 -9.40 -6.54
N LYS A 202 6.00 -8.32 -6.86
CA LYS A 202 7.33 -8.00 -6.33
C LYS A 202 7.27 -6.92 -5.26
N THR A 203 8.02 -7.08 -4.19
CA THR A 203 8.15 -6.09 -3.11
C THR A 203 8.75 -4.80 -3.66
N ILE A 204 8.21 -3.64 -3.24
CA ILE A 204 8.65 -2.27 -3.61
C ILE A 204 8.44 -1.89 -5.09
N LEU A 205 8.62 -2.84 -6.02
CA LEU A 205 8.56 -2.62 -7.47
C LEU A 205 7.13 -2.66 -8.01
N SER A 206 6.27 -3.56 -7.50
CA SER A 206 4.90 -3.69 -8.00
C SER A 206 3.97 -2.66 -7.37
N GLU A 207 3.19 -1.99 -8.21
CA GLU A 207 2.04 -1.19 -7.81
C GLU A 207 0.78 -2.04 -7.88
N VAL A 208 0.18 -2.31 -6.73
CA VAL A 208 -0.93 -3.25 -6.61
C VAL A 208 -2.22 -2.54 -6.23
N GLN A 209 -3.31 -2.91 -6.90
CA GLN A 209 -4.68 -2.66 -6.49
C GLN A 209 -5.29 -3.93 -5.93
N LEU A 210 -6.01 -3.79 -4.81
CA LEU A 210 -6.80 -4.87 -4.21
C LEU A 210 -8.25 -4.61 -4.58
N VAL A 211 -8.82 -5.49 -5.39
CA VAL A 211 -10.20 -5.40 -5.88
C VAL A 211 -11.04 -6.40 -5.12
N HIS A 212 -12.07 -5.94 -4.42
CA HIS A 212 -12.97 -6.82 -3.70
C HIS A 212 -13.75 -7.70 -4.68
N VAL A 213 -13.76 -9.02 -4.45
CA VAL A 213 -14.32 -9.97 -5.42
C VAL A 213 -15.83 -9.80 -5.57
N ASN A 214 -16.56 -9.65 -4.47
CA ASN A 214 -18.04 -9.63 -4.52
C ASN A 214 -18.60 -8.32 -5.07
N THR A 215 -17.96 -7.18 -4.78
CA THR A 215 -18.48 -5.85 -5.13
C THR A 215 -17.72 -5.20 -6.27
N SER A 216 -16.62 -5.79 -6.73
CA SER A 216 -15.67 -5.20 -7.69
C SER A 216 -15.09 -3.84 -7.25
N ALA A 217 -15.32 -3.43 -6.01
CA ALA A 217 -14.82 -2.17 -5.46
C ALA A 217 -13.32 -2.25 -5.23
N VAL A 218 -12.61 -1.13 -5.44
CA VAL A 218 -11.16 -1.05 -5.23
C VAL A 218 -10.87 -0.49 -3.85
N LEU A 219 -9.99 -1.15 -3.10
CA LEU A 219 -9.51 -0.62 -1.83
C LEU A 219 -8.80 0.72 -2.05
N LYS A 220 -9.27 1.77 -1.37
CA LYS A 220 -8.74 3.13 -1.50
C LYS A 220 -8.69 3.82 -0.15
N VAL A 221 -7.64 4.62 0.05
CA VAL A 221 -7.57 5.56 1.17
C VAL A 221 -8.46 6.77 0.85
N CYS A 222 -9.46 7.00 1.69
CA CYS A 222 -10.24 8.23 1.65
C CYS A 222 -9.41 9.39 2.22
N LEU A 223 -8.90 10.25 1.32
CA LEU A 223 -8.36 11.54 1.73
C LEU A 223 -9.52 12.53 1.75
N THR A 224 -9.87 13.04 2.93
CA THR A 224 -10.68 14.25 3.00
C THR A 224 -9.89 15.35 2.29
N ARG A 225 -10.44 15.90 1.20
CA ARG A 225 -9.95 17.19 0.72
C ARG A 225 -10.23 18.17 1.85
N SER A 226 -9.20 18.57 2.57
CA SER A 226 -9.27 19.80 3.34
C SER A 226 -9.59 20.89 2.33
N ILE A 227 -10.75 21.53 2.49
CA ILE A 227 -11.20 22.68 1.72
C ILE A 227 -10.24 23.82 1.98
#